data_AF-A0A063Y473-F1
#
_entry.id   AF-A0A063Y473-F1
#
_cell.length_a   1.000
_cell.length_b   1.000
_cell.length_c   1.000
_cell.angle_alpha   90.00
_cell.angle_beta   90.00
_cell.angle_gamma   90.00
#
_symmetry.space_group_name_H-M   'P 1'
#
loop_
_entity.id
_entity.type
_entity.pdbx_description
1 polymer ?
#
loop_
_entity_poly.entity_id
_entity_poly.type
_entity_poly.pdbx_seq_one_letter_code
_entity_poly.pdbx_strand_id
1 'polypeptide(L)'
;MLYNGEKRWNANLNIRDMIQELGGGLSRYIPSMQYLVLDEGQWVAGSPGTQSQANLVSALFHMEYSQSPAALAELVGYLNDWSAEHPRLKKVFLGWLKRVLLPNRFPGVKLDEINDLHEVKDMLAERVKNWTEEWKMQGLQQGLEQGLEIGLEQGLEQGLEQGLEQGLEQGRERTRTQIAQKMLSQGLSDELILELTEISAEALENLKQHQ
;
A
#
# COMPACT_ATOMS: atom_id res chain seq x y z
N MET A 1 9.78 -5.42 -19.71
CA MET A 1 9.52 -5.64 -18.28
C MET A 1 8.06 -5.97 -18.14
N LEU A 2 7.74 -7.08 -17.49
CA LEU A 2 6.38 -7.42 -17.10
C LEU A 2 6.16 -6.91 -15.67
N TYR A 3 5.06 -6.20 -15.42
CA TYR A 3 4.76 -5.60 -14.13
C TYR A 3 3.36 -5.98 -13.67
N ASN A 4 3.29 -6.66 -12.52
CA ASN A 4 2.07 -7.16 -11.88
C ASN A 4 1.85 -6.57 -10.48
N GLY A 5 2.39 -5.37 -10.22
CA GLY A 5 2.22 -4.71 -8.92
C GLY A 5 0.78 -4.22 -8.70
N GLU A 6 0.42 -4.06 -7.43
CA GLU A 6 -0.89 -3.53 -7.02
C GLU A 6 -1.08 -2.06 -7.43
N LYS A 7 -0.02 -1.25 -7.31
CA LYS A 7 0.01 0.15 -7.73
C LYS A 7 0.31 0.24 -9.22
N ARG A 8 -0.13 1.32 -9.87
CA ARG A 8 0.24 1.59 -11.27
C ARG A 8 1.72 1.85 -11.41
N TRP A 9 2.31 1.35 -12.49
CA TRP A 9 3.69 1.69 -12.83
C TRP A 9 3.83 3.20 -13.08
N ASN A 10 4.74 3.85 -12.37
CA ASN A 10 4.98 5.29 -12.49
C ASN A 10 6.47 5.65 -12.64
N ALA A 11 7.37 4.67 -12.74
CA ALA A 11 8.79 4.92 -12.89
C ALA A 11 9.18 5.21 -14.35
N ASN A 12 10.27 5.97 -14.53
CA ASN A 12 10.75 6.41 -15.85
C ASN A 12 11.17 5.24 -16.74
N LEU A 13 10.77 5.27 -18.02
CA LEU A 13 11.04 4.21 -19.00
C LEU A 13 12.49 4.18 -19.52
N ASN A 14 13.33 5.12 -19.09
CA ASN A 14 14.75 5.16 -19.40
C ASN A 14 15.55 5.09 -18.10
N ILE A 15 16.48 4.14 -18.03
CA ILE A 15 17.37 3.98 -16.86
C ILE A 15 18.16 5.26 -16.59
N ARG A 16 18.51 6.04 -17.63
CA ARG A 16 19.22 7.32 -17.47
C ARG A 16 18.49 8.27 -16.51
N ASP A 17 17.17 8.34 -16.64
CA ASP A 17 16.32 9.25 -15.87
C ASP A 17 16.02 8.72 -14.45
N MET A 18 16.55 7.54 -14.11
CA MET A 18 16.50 6.95 -12.77
C MET A 18 17.83 7.08 -12.02
N ILE A 19 18.91 7.44 -12.72
CA ILE A 19 20.25 7.63 -12.13
C ILE A 19 20.41 9.10 -11.76
N GLN A 20 20.91 9.37 -10.56
CA GLN A 20 21.21 10.74 -10.12
C GLN A 20 22.15 11.43 -11.12
N GLU A 21 21.85 12.69 -11.45
CA GLU A 21 22.70 13.46 -12.36
C GLU A 21 24.12 13.63 -11.78
N LEU A 22 25.11 13.05 -12.46
CA LEU A 22 26.51 13.22 -12.12
C LEU A 22 27.08 14.42 -12.89
N GLY A 23 27.58 15.39 -12.14
CA GLY A 23 28.19 16.60 -12.71
C GLY A 23 29.45 16.32 -13.54
N GLY A 24 29.74 17.23 -14.48
CA GLY A 24 30.99 17.26 -15.22
C GLY A 24 31.17 16.11 -16.21
N GLY A 25 32.41 15.62 -16.33
CA GLY A 25 32.79 14.63 -17.34
C GLY A 25 32.17 13.25 -17.18
N LEU A 26 31.62 12.94 -15.99
CA LEU A 26 31.04 11.62 -15.67
C LEU A 26 29.65 11.40 -16.28
N SER A 27 28.93 12.48 -16.60
CA SER A 27 27.62 12.46 -17.26
C SER A 27 27.58 11.66 -18.57
N ARG A 28 28.73 11.55 -19.27
CA ARG A 28 28.86 10.79 -20.52
C ARG A 28 28.85 9.27 -20.33
N TYR A 29 29.10 8.79 -19.12
CA TYR A 29 29.16 7.36 -18.79
C TYR A 29 27.86 6.84 -18.17
N ILE A 30 26.84 7.69 -18.00
CA ILE A 30 25.51 7.25 -17.55
C ILE A 30 24.86 6.45 -18.69
N PRO A 31 24.49 5.18 -18.47
CA PRO A 31 23.87 4.36 -19.50
C PRO A 31 22.49 4.90 -19.87
N SER A 32 22.18 4.91 -21.16
CA SER A 32 20.82 5.14 -21.65
C SER A 32 20.25 3.84 -22.18
N MET A 33 19.21 3.36 -21.52
CA MET A 33 18.52 2.13 -21.89
C MET A 33 17.03 2.35 -21.69
N GLN A 34 16.31 2.32 -22.81
CA GLN A 34 14.85 2.32 -22.80
C GLN A 34 14.35 0.89 -22.59
N TYR A 35 13.28 0.75 -21.81
CA TYR A 35 12.61 -0.52 -21.64
C TYR A 35 11.10 -0.36 -21.81
N LEU A 36 10.48 -1.35 -22.45
CA LEU A 36 9.03 -1.44 -22.56
C LEU A 36 8.46 -2.05 -21.28
N VAL A 37 7.53 -1.35 -20.64
CA VAL A 37 6.76 -1.87 -19.50
C VAL A 37 5.43 -2.38 -20.01
N LEU A 38 5.11 -3.62 -19.65
CA LEU A 38 3.79 -4.21 -19.79
C LEU A 38 3.17 -4.25 -18.39
N ASP A 39 2.38 -3.23 -18.05
CA ASP A 39 1.59 -3.18 -16.81
C ASP A 39 0.32 -4.00 -17.03
N GLU A 40 0.25 -5.18 -16.41
CA GLU A 40 -0.84 -6.13 -16.59
C GLU A 40 -2.19 -5.53 -16.21
N GLY A 41 -2.23 -4.81 -15.09
CA GLY A 41 -3.45 -4.19 -14.62
C GLY A 41 -3.91 -3.04 -15.52
N GLN A 42 -2.98 -2.28 -16.13
CA GLN A 42 -3.34 -1.21 -17.07
C GLN A 42 -3.91 -1.85 -18.34
N TRP A 43 -3.28 -2.93 -18.79
CA TRP A 43 -3.69 -3.66 -19.97
C TRP A 43 -5.10 -4.25 -19.82
N VAL A 44 -5.40 -4.88 -18.69
CA VAL A 44 -6.72 -5.43 -18.37
C VAL A 44 -7.78 -4.33 -18.26
N ALA A 45 -7.44 -3.19 -17.66
CA ALA A 45 -8.36 -2.05 -17.55
C ALA A 45 -8.68 -1.41 -18.91
N GLY A 46 -7.71 -1.36 -19.83
CA GLY A 46 -7.87 -0.80 -21.17
C GLY A 46 -8.50 -1.74 -22.19
N SER A 47 -8.52 -3.05 -21.92
CA SER A 47 -9.05 -4.08 -22.81
C SER A 47 -10.17 -4.86 -22.12
N PRO A 48 -11.39 -4.29 -21.98
CA PRO A 48 -12.47 -4.93 -21.24
C PRO A 48 -13.01 -6.15 -21.99
N GLY A 49 -12.36 -7.30 -21.84
CA GLY A 49 -12.88 -8.68 -21.95
C GLY A 49 -13.68 -9.08 -23.20
N THR A 50 -13.78 -8.24 -24.23
CA THR A 50 -14.69 -8.47 -25.35
C THR A 50 -13.90 -8.95 -26.58
N GLN A 51 -13.93 -10.29 -26.70
CA GLN A 51 -14.14 -11.05 -27.93
C GLN A 51 -13.07 -10.99 -29.05
N SER A 52 -12.70 -12.20 -29.50
CA SER A 52 -12.06 -12.54 -30.78
C SER A 52 -10.54 -12.43 -30.96
N GLN A 53 -9.75 -11.82 -30.06
CA GLN A 53 -8.28 -11.77 -30.23
C GLN A 53 -7.45 -12.05 -28.96
N ALA A 54 -8.06 -12.59 -27.90
CA ALA A 54 -7.35 -12.93 -26.68
C ALA A 54 -6.39 -14.12 -26.94
N ASN A 55 -5.10 -13.82 -27.00
CA ASN A 55 -4.07 -14.85 -26.88
C ASN A 55 -4.01 -15.35 -25.42
N LEU A 56 -3.30 -16.46 -25.18
CA LEU A 56 -3.16 -17.04 -23.84
C LEU A 56 -2.65 -16.07 -22.77
N VAL A 57 -1.81 -15.11 -23.17
CA VAL A 57 -1.24 -14.11 -22.26
C VAL A 57 -2.31 -13.14 -21.80
N SER A 58 -3.19 -12.70 -22.70
CA SER A 58 -4.37 -11.91 -22.38
C SER A 58 -5.31 -12.66 -21.44
N ALA A 59 -5.57 -13.94 -21.72
CA ALA A 59 -6.41 -14.77 -20.85
C ALA A 59 -5.80 -14.89 -19.44
N LEU A 60 -4.47 -15.07 -19.35
CA LEU A 60 -3.74 -15.13 -18.08
C LEU A 60 -3.91 -13.84 -17.27
N PHE A 61 -3.69 -12.67 -17.89
CA PHE A 61 -3.83 -11.37 -17.19
C PHE A 61 -5.28 -11.14 -16.74
N HIS A 62 -6.26 -11.46 -17.58
CA HIS A 62 -7.66 -11.37 -17.19
C HIS A 62 -8.01 -12.34 -16.06
N MET A 63 -7.46 -13.55 -16.05
CA MET A 63 -7.65 -14.48 -14.93
C MET A 63 -7.06 -13.90 -13.65
N GLU A 64 -5.84 -13.38 -13.68
CA GLU A 64 -5.14 -12.82 -12.51
C GLU A 64 -5.80 -11.56 -11.94
N TYR A 65 -6.33 -10.68 -12.79
CA TYR A 65 -7.00 -9.44 -12.36
C TYR A 65 -8.52 -9.56 -12.21
N SER A 66 -9.15 -10.65 -12.68
CA SER A 66 -10.61 -10.84 -12.53
C SER A 66 -11.02 -10.92 -11.06
N GLN A 67 -12.02 -10.12 -10.68
CA GLN A 67 -12.55 -10.07 -9.31
C GLN A 67 -13.81 -10.93 -9.12
N SER A 68 -14.35 -11.50 -10.20
CA SER A 68 -15.59 -12.29 -10.17
C SER A 68 -15.30 -13.75 -10.52
N PRO A 69 -15.71 -14.72 -9.67
CA PRO A 69 -15.60 -16.14 -9.99
C PRO A 69 -16.39 -16.52 -11.25
N ALA A 70 -17.50 -15.83 -11.57
CA ALA A 70 -18.25 -16.05 -12.81
C ALA A 70 -17.43 -15.62 -14.04
N ALA A 71 -16.76 -14.47 -13.96
CA ALA A 71 -15.85 -14.04 -15.03
C ALA A 71 -14.66 -15.00 -15.19
N LEU A 72 -14.15 -15.55 -14.07
CA LEU A 72 -13.10 -16.56 -14.10
C LEU A 72 -13.58 -17.86 -14.77
N ALA A 73 -14.79 -18.33 -14.48
CA ALA A 73 -15.37 -19.52 -15.11
C ALA A 73 -15.47 -19.38 -16.64
N GLU A 74 -15.92 -18.21 -17.11
CA GLU A 74 -15.94 -17.87 -18.54
C GLU A 74 -14.54 -17.92 -19.16
N LEU A 75 -13.54 -17.31 -18.51
CA LEU A 75 -12.15 -17.34 -18.95
C LEU A 75 -11.57 -18.76 -19.01
N VAL A 76 -11.89 -19.60 -18.03
CA VAL A 76 -11.49 -21.02 -18.02
C VAL A 76 -12.15 -21.77 -19.17
N GLY A 77 -13.42 -21.46 -19.48
CA GLY A 77 -14.11 -21.97 -20.66
C GLY A 77 -13.40 -21.62 -21.96
N TYR A 78 -13.08 -20.33 -22.17
CA TYR A 78 -12.32 -19.90 -23.34
C TYR A 78 -10.97 -20.58 -23.44
N LEU A 79 -10.27 -20.74 -22.31
CA LEU A 79 -8.97 -21.41 -22.27
C LEU A 79 -9.10 -22.89 -22.64
N ASN A 80 -10.14 -23.56 -22.16
CA ASN A 80 -10.41 -24.96 -22.49
C ASN A 80 -10.68 -25.16 -23.98
N ASP A 81 -11.44 -24.26 -24.61
CA ASP A 81 -11.76 -24.30 -26.03
C ASP A 81 -10.52 -24.00 -26.87
N TRP A 82 -9.76 -22.96 -26.50
CA TRP A 82 -8.52 -22.57 -27.19
C TRP A 82 -7.44 -23.67 -27.14
N SER A 83 -7.36 -24.36 -26.01
CA SER A 83 -6.37 -25.43 -25.81
C SER A 83 -6.88 -26.82 -26.20
N ALA A 84 -8.05 -26.93 -26.85
CA ALA A 84 -8.66 -28.20 -27.28
C ALA A 84 -7.69 -29.09 -28.06
N GLU A 85 -6.94 -28.50 -29.00
CA GLU A 85 -5.98 -29.21 -29.84
C GLU A 85 -4.59 -29.38 -29.17
N HIS A 86 -4.40 -28.84 -27.97
CA HIS A 86 -3.11 -28.78 -27.28
C HIS A 86 -3.15 -29.44 -25.88
N PRO A 87 -3.12 -30.79 -25.78
CA PRO A 87 -3.23 -31.52 -24.50
C PRO A 87 -2.16 -31.15 -23.46
N ARG A 88 -0.93 -30.91 -23.92
CA ARG A 88 0.18 -30.48 -23.03
C ARG A 88 -0.14 -29.14 -22.39
N LEU A 89 -0.72 -28.22 -23.14
CA LEU A 89 -1.05 -26.89 -22.66
C LEU A 89 -2.20 -26.94 -21.66
N LYS A 90 -3.25 -27.73 -21.93
CA LYS A 90 -4.32 -28.01 -20.96
C LYS A 90 -3.76 -28.46 -19.62
N LYS A 91 -2.83 -29.41 -19.64
CA LYS A 91 -2.21 -29.94 -18.43
C LYS A 91 -1.39 -28.90 -17.66
N VAL A 92 -0.67 -28.02 -18.37
CA VAL A 92 0.10 -26.93 -17.75
C VAL A 92 -0.83 -25.92 -17.09
N PHE A 93 -1.86 -25.46 -17.78
CA PHE A 93 -2.82 -24.51 -17.21
C PHE A 93 -3.63 -25.11 -16.08
N LEU A 94 -4.10 -26.36 -16.21
CA LEU A 94 -4.77 -27.05 -15.12
C LEU A 94 -3.87 -27.14 -13.89
N GLY A 95 -2.59 -27.48 -14.07
CA GLY A 95 -1.61 -27.52 -12.99
C GLY A 95 -1.38 -26.14 -12.34
N TRP A 96 -1.28 -25.08 -13.15
CA TRP A 96 -1.14 -23.70 -12.64
C TRP A 96 -2.39 -23.23 -11.90
N LEU A 97 -3.59 -23.48 -12.44
CA LEU A 97 -4.86 -23.18 -11.78
C LEU A 97 -4.95 -23.89 -10.43
N LYS A 98 -4.64 -25.20 -10.38
CA LYS A 98 -4.73 -26.00 -9.16
C LYS A 98 -3.71 -25.64 -8.08
N ARG A 99 -2.54 -25.13 -8.45
CA ARG A 99 -1.41 -24.93 -7.52
C ARG A 99 -1.12 -23.48 -7.19
N VAL A 100 -1.51 -22.55 -8.05
CA VAL A 100 -1.18 -21.13 -7.93
C VAL A 100 -2.44 -20.30 -7.86
N LEU A 101 -3.24 -20.24 -8.94
CA LEU A 101 -4.35 -19.29 -9.01
C LEU A 101 -5.46 -19.62 -8.00
N LEU A 102 -5.98 -20.86 -8.01
CA LEU A 102 -7.13 -21.23 -7.19
C LEU A 102 -6.78 -21.31 -5.68
N PRO A 103 -5.64 -21.86 -5.24
CA PRO A 103 -5.28 -21.82 -3.82
C PRO A 103 -5.05 -20.41 -3.28
N ASN A 104 -4.43 -19.52 -4.06
CA ASN A 104 -4.18 -18.14 -3.64
C ASN A 104 -5.48 -17.33 -3.60
N ARG A 105 -6.39 -17.59 -4.55
CA ARG A 105 -7.67 -16.87 -4.65
C ARG A 105 -8.81 -17.50 -3.85
N PHE A 106 -8.71 -18.78 -3.51
CA PHE A 106 -9.73 -19.57 -2.83
C PHE A 106 -9.07 -20.59 -1.87
N PRO A 107 -8.49 -20.17 -0.73
CA PRO A 107 -7.92 -21.08 0.25
C PRO A 107 -8.97 -22.06 0.77
N GLY A 108 -8.57 -23.32 0.96
CA GLY A 108 -9.44 -24.37 1.52
C GLY A 108 -10.29 -25.12 0.50
N VAL A 109 -10.26 -24.75 -0.79
CA VAL A 109 -10.90 -25.54 -1.85
C VAL A 109 -10.11 -26.83 -2.08
N LYS A 110 -10.77 -27.99 -1.90
CA LYS A 110 -10.22 -29.28 -2.29
C LYS A 110 -10.26 -29.41 -3.81
N LEU A 111 -9.09 -29.39 -4.43
CA LEU A 111 -8.94 -29.47 -5.90
C LEU A 111 -8.43 -30.84 -6.34
N ASP A 112 -8.22 -31.78 -5.42
CA ASP A 112 -7.55 -33.06 -5.68
C ASP A 112 -8.29 -33.90 -6.72
N GLU A 113 -9.61 -33.84 -6.73
CA GLU A 113 -10.49 -34.61 -7.63
C GLU A 113 -10.62 -34.00 -9.04
N ILE A 114 -10.15 -32.77 -9.25
CA ILE A 114 -10.33 -32.07 -10.53
C ILE A 114 -9.23 -32.46 -11.53
N ASN A 115 -9.62 -33.08 -12.65
CA ASN A 115 -8.71 -33.62 -13.65
C ASN A 115 -8.80 -32.92 -15.02
N ASP A 116 -9.79 -32.07 -15.24
CA ASP A 116 -9.94 -31.30 -16.48
C ASP A 116 -10.38 -29.84 -16.24
N LEU A 117 -10.14 -29.00 -17.23
CA LEU A 117 -10.56 -27.59 -17.23
C LEU A 117 -12.08 -27.42 -17.28
N HIS A 118 -12.81 -28.35 -17.90
CA HIS A 118 -14.28 -28.34 -17.84
C HIS A 118 -14.78 -28.48 -16.40
N GLU A 119 -14.20 -29.40 -15.62
CA GLU A 119 -14.55 -29.58 -14.22
C GLU A 119 -14.19 -28.34 -13.38
N VAL A 120 -13.09 -27.65 -13.69
CA VAL A 120 -12.76 -26.35 -13.06
C VAL A 120 -13.84 -25.31 -13.39
N LYS A 121 -14.25 -25.21 -14.66
CA LYS A 121 -15.30 -24.28 -15.10
C LYS A 121 -16.62 -24.56 -14.37
N ASP A 122 -17.05 -25.80 -14.35
CA ASP A 122 -18.32 -26.21 -13.71
C ASP A 122 -18.27 -25.97 -12.21
N MET A 123 -17.16 -26.35 -11.56
CA MET A 123 -16.94 -26.09 -10.12
C MET A 123 -16.99 -24.60 -9.80
N LEU A 124 -16.33 -23.76 -10.60
CA LEU A 124 -16.40 -22.31 -10.44
C LEU A 124 -17.85 -21.87 -10.61
N ALA A 125 -18.52 -22.18 -11.72
CA ALA A 125 -19.89 -21.77 -12.03
C ALA A 125 -20.92 -22.15 -10.95
N GLU A 126 -20.82 -23.35 -10.38
CA GLU A 126 -21.76 -23.88 -9.39
C GLU A 126 -21.51 -23.30 -7.98
N ARG A 127 -20.24 -23.06 -7.61
CA ARG A 127 -19.86 -22.61 -6.25
C ARG A 127 -19.68 -21.09 -6.11
N VAL A 128 -19.82 -20.31 -7.19
CA VAL A 128 -19.66 -18.82 -7.19
C VAL A 128 -20.54 -18.13 -6.15
N LYS A 129 -21.79 -18.57 -5.95
CA LYS A 129 -22.76 -17.80 -5.16
C LYS A 129 -22.37 -17.67 -3.69
N ASN A 130 -21.89 -18.75 -3.08
CA ASN A 130 -21.60 -18.77 -1.64
C ASN A 130 -20.25 -18.13 -1.31
N TRP A 131 -19.24 -18.30 -2.19
CA TRP A 131 -17.89 -17.77 -1.93
C TRP A 131 -17.78 -16.26 -2.18
N THR A 132 -18.55 -15.69 -3.09
CA THR A 132 -18.49 -14.25 -3.39
C THR A 132 -18.85 -13.40 -2.16
N GLU A 133 -19.78 -13.88 -1.33
CA GLU A 133 -20.20 -13.19 -0.11
C GLU A 133 -19.17 -13.34 1.02
N GLU A 134 -18.63 -14.55 1.22
CA GLU A 134 -17.59 -14.83 2.23
C GLU A 134 -16.31 -14.03 1.97
N TRP A 135 -15.88 -13.92 0.71
CA TRP A 135 -14.69 -13.17 0.33
C TRP A 135 -14.87 -11.66 0.45
N LYS A 136 -16.02 -11.14 0.05
CA LYS A 136 -16.34 -9.73 0.23
C LYS A 136 -16.32 -9.37 1.73
N MET A 137 -16.80 -10.28 2.57
CA MET A 137 -16.79 -10.10 4.03
C MET A 137 -15.36 -10.17 4.59
N GLN A 138 -14.56 -11.15 4.18
CA GLN A 138 -13.15 -11.28 4.62
C GLN A 138 -12.29 -10.10 4.16
N GLY A 139 -12.41 -9.69 2.90
CA GLY A 139 -11.68 -8.52 2.37
C GLY A 139 -12.09 -7.22 3.05
N LEU A 140 -13.38 -7.04 3.36
CA LEU A 140 -13.86 -5.90 4.14
C LEU A 140 -13.31 -5.93 5.57
N GLN A 141 -13.30 -7.11 6.21
CA GLN A 141 -12.79 -7.26 7.57
C GLN A 141 -11.29 -6.98 7.64
N GLN A 142 -10.50 -7.54 6.73
CA GLN A 142 -9.06 -7.27 6.65
C GLN A 142 -8.77 -5.79 6.36
N GLY A 143 -9.51 -5.17 5.43
CA GLY A 143 -9.37 -3.75 5.14
C GLY A 143 -9.73 -2.86 6.33
N LEU A 144 -10.75 -3.24 7.11
CA LEU A 144 -11.15 -2.53 8.33
C LEU A 144 -10.11 -2.69 9.43
N GLU A 145 -9.60 -3.91 9.67
CA GLU A 145 -8.57 -4.19 10.67
C GLU A 145 -7.29 -3.41 10.36
N GLN A 146 -6.79 -3.48 9.12
CA GLN A 146 -5.60 -2.73 8.69
C GLN A 146 -5.82 -1.21 8.78
N GLY A 147 -6.99 -0.73 8.34
CA GLY A 147 -7.32 0.69 8.42
C GLY A 147 -7.40 1.20 9.87
N LEU A 148 -7.93 0.38 10.78
CA LEU A 148 -8.03 0.71 12.20
C LEU A 148 -6.65 0.68 12.86
N GLU A 149 -5.82 -0.33 12.57
CA GLU A 149 -4.48 -0.46 13.13
C GLU A 149 -3.60 0.72 12.73
N ILE A 150 -3.54 1.03 11.43
CA ILE A 150 -2.77 2.18 10.92
C ILE A 150 -3.30 3.50 11.49
N GLY A 151 -4.63 3.66 11.52
CA GLY A 151 -5.25 4.88 12.03
C GLY A 151 -5.01 5.09 13.53
N LEU A 152 -5.03 4.00 14.31
CA LEU A 152 -4.79 4.04 15.75
C LEU A 152 -3.31 4.31 16.05
N GLU A 153 -2.40 3.64 15.34
CA GLU A 153 -0.95 3.83 15.52
C GLU A 153 -0.56 5.28 15.21
N GLN A 154 -0.97 5.81 14.06
CA GLN A 154 -0.71 7.20 13.68
C GLN A 154 -1.34 8.20 14.65
N GLY A 155 -2.58 7.95 15.07
CA GLY A 155 -3.28 8.83 16.02
C GLY A 155 -2.64 8.83 17.41
N LEU A 156 -2.18 7.68 17.89
CA LEU A 156 -1.51 7.54 19.17
C LEU A 156 -0.14 8.22 19.14
N GLU A 157 0.65 8.00 18.09
CA GLU A 157 1.98 8.59 17.92
C GLU A 157 1.90 10.12 17.89
N GLN A 158 1.02 10.67 17.05
CA GLN A 158 0.79 12.12 16.97
C GLN A 158 0.28 12.71 18.29
N GLY A 159 -0.66 12.03 18.95
CA GLY A 159 -1.21 12.49 20.23
C GLY A 159 -0.18 12.47 21.36
N LEU A 160 0.68 11.45 21.40
CA LEU A 160 1.74 11.33 22.40
C LEU A 160 2.82 12.39 22.18
N GLU A 161 3.24 12.59 20.93
CA GLU A 161 4.26 13.58 20.57
C GLU A 161 3.79 15.00 20.94
N GLN A 162 2.59 15.38 20.52
CA GLN A 162 2.02 16.69 20.85
C GLN A 162 1.83 16.87 22.37
N GLY A 163 1.35 15.83 23.06
CA GLY A 163 1.17 15.87 24.51
C GLY A 163 2.49 16.00 25.27
N LEU A 164 3.54 15.29 24.83
CA LEU A 164 4.87 15.36 25.43
C LEU A 164 5.51 16.73 25.20
N GLU A 165 5.42 17.26 23.98
CA GLU A 165 5.98 18.57 23.64
C GLU A 165 5.30 19.69 24.44
N GLN A 166 3.96 19.69 24.49
CA GLN A 166 3.21 20.65 25.31
C GLN A 166 3.54 20.51 26.80
N GLY A 167 3.64 19.28 27.31
CA GLY A 167 3.98 19.03 28.71
C GLY A 167 5.39 19.51 29.08
N LEU A 168 6.37 19.27 28.19
CA LEU A 168 7.74 19.76 28.37
C LEU A 168 7.82 21.28 28.33
N GLU A 169 7.13 21.93 27.40
CA GLU A 169 7.15 23.37 27.28
C GLU A 169 6.47 24.05 28.47
N GLN A 170 5.30 23.55 28.90
CA GLN A 170 4.67 24.01 30.14
C GLN A 170 5.57 23.79 31.37
N GLY A 171 6.32 22.70 31.42
CA GLY A 171 7.29 22.43 32.48
C GLY A 171 8.46 23.42 32.48
N ARG A 172 9.00 23.73 31.30
CA ARG A 172 10.05 24.74 31.12
C ARG A 172 9.58 26.13 31.55
N GLU A 173 8.41 26.56 31.09
CA GLU A 173 7.83 27.86 31.44
C GLU A 173 7.57 27.99 32.95
N ARG A 174 7.01 26.95 33.58
CA ARG A 174 6.86 26.93 35.05
C ARG A 174 8.20 27.04 35.76
N THR A 175 9.23 26.34 35.27
CA THR A 175 10.57 26.36 35.86
C THR A 175 11.21 27.74 35.72
N ARG A 176 11.16 28.35 34.53
CA ARG A 176 11.64 29.72 34.28
C ARG A 176 10.97 30.72 35.23
N THR A 177 9.65 30.63 35.36
CA THR A 177 8.85 31.49 36.26
C THR A 177 9.25 31.32 37.73
N GLN A 178 9.42 30.09 38.20
CA GLN A 178 9.85 29.81 39.58
C GLN A 178 11.26 30.33 39.88
N ILE A 179 12.19 30.21 38.92
CA ILE A 179 13.54 30.75 39.05
C ILE A 179 13.49 32.28 39.13
N ALA A 180 12.71 32.93 38.26
CA ALA A 180 12.54 34.38 38.26
C ALA A 180 11.95 34.91 39.58
N GLN A 181 10.92 34.23 40.13
CA GLN A 181 10.37 34.56 41.45
C GLN A 181 11.42 34.47 42.56
N LYS A 182 12.23 33.40 42.56
CA LYS A 182 13.30 33.22 43.53
C LYS A 182 14.37 34.31 43.39
N MET A 183 14.72 34.69 42.17
CA MET A 183 15.67 35.77 41.90
C MET A 183 15.15 37.14 42.36
N LEU A 184 13.87 37.45 42.11
CA LEU A 184 13.22 38.66 42.61
C LEU A 184 13.28 38.74 44.14
N SER A 185 12.97 37.64 44.84
CA SER A 185 13.04 37.60 46.31
C SER A 185 14.45 37.81 46.88
N GLN A 186 15.48 37.61 46.07
CA GLN A 186 16.88 37.86 46.44
C GLN A 186 17.37 39.27 46.08
N GLY A 187 16.52 40.11 45.47
CA GLY A 187 16.84 41.49 45.12
C GLY A 187 17.73 41.63 43.89
N LEU A 188 17.73 40.65 42.99
CA LEU A 188 18.41 40.74 41.69
C LEU A 188 17.70 41.76 40.78
N SER A 189 18.46 42.40 39.88
CA SER A 189 17.91 43.39 38.95
C SER A 189 17.08 42.75 37.85
N ASP A 190 16.10 43.50 37.36
CA ASP A 190 15.18 43.05 36.30
C ASP A 190 15.90 42.66 35.01
N GLU A 191 16.91 43.45 34.60
CA GLU A 191 17.74 43.15 33.43
C GLU A 191 18.40 41.78 33.55
N LEU A 192 18.97 41.45 34.72
CA LEU A 192 19.64 40.18 34.95
C LEU A 192 18.65 39.01 34.99
N ILE A 193 17.43 39.23 35.49
CA ILE A 193 16.38 38.20 35.55
C ILE A 193 15.87 37.88 34.14
N LEU A 194 15.62 38.90 33.31
CA LEU A 194 15.21 38.71 31.92
C LEU A 194 16.30 37.99 31.10
N GLU A 195 17.56 38.35 31.31
CA GLU A 195 18.70 37.71 30.64
C GLU A 195 18.86 36.23 31.03
N LEU A 196 18.73 35.90 32.33
CA LEU A 196 19.02 34.56 32.83
C LEU A 196 17.85 33.57 32.75
N THR A 197 16.61 34.06 32.75
CA THR A 197 15.41 33.20 32.79
C THR A 197 14.64 33.18 31.47
N GLU A 198 14.98 34.05 30.52
CA GLU A 198 14.33 34.16 29.20
C GLU A 198 12.81 34.35 29.25
N ILE A 199 12.26 34.79 30.39
CA ILE A 199 10.84 35.13 30.50
C ILE A 199 10.56 36.47 29.81
N SER A 200 9.32 36.67 29.37
CA SER A 200 8.92 37.97 28.80
C SER A 200 8.89 39.06 29.88
N ALA A 201 9.13 40.31 29.48
CA ALA A 201 8.99 41.47 30.36
C ALA A 201 7.58 41.55 30.98
N GLU A 202 6.55 41.20 30.21
CA GLU A 202 5.16 41.12 30.68
C GLU A 202 4.95 40.04 31.76
N ALA A 203 5.59 38.87 31.62
CA ALA A 203 5.55 37.83 32.65
C ALA A 203 6.26 38.27 33.93
N LEU A 204 7.40 38.96 33.82
CA LEU A 204 8.12 39.51 34.97
C LEU A 204 7.30 40.60 35.69
N GLU A 205 6.61 41.46 34.94
CA GLU A 205 5.74 42.51 35.50
C GLU A 205 4.55 41.90 36.25
N ASN A 206 3.92 40.87 35.68
CA ASN A 206 2.84 40.13 36.34
C ASN A 206 3.29 39.45 37.63
N LEU A 207 4.51 38.91 37.67
CA LEU A 207 5.10 38.31 38.88
C LEU A 207 5.26 39.33 40.01
N LYS A 208 5.61 40.57 39.68
CA LYS A 208 5.76 41.65 40.66
C LYS A 208 4.42 42.20 41.17
N GLN A 209 3.38 42.18 40.33
CA GLN A 209 2.04 42.64 40.72
C GLN A 209 1.32 41.69 41.70
N HIS A 210 1.72 40.42 41.74
CA HIS A 210 1.12 39.39 42.59
C HIS A 210 1.97 39.06 43.84
N GLN A 211 2.88 39.95 44.23
CA GLN A 211 3.76 39.83 45.39
C GLN A 211 3.29 40.73 46.53
#